data_AF-A0AA38IL03-F1
#
_entry.id   AF-A0AA38IL03-F1
#
_cell.length_a   1.000
_cell.length_b   1.000
_cell.length_c   1.000
_cell.angle_alpha   90.00
_cell.angle_beta   90.00
_cell.angle_gamma   90.00
#
_symmetry.space_group_name_H-M   'P 1'
#
loop_
_entity.id
_entity.type
_entity.pdbx_description
1 polymer ?
#
loop_
_entity_poly.entity_id
_entity_poly.type
_entity_poly.pdbx_seq_one_letter_code
_entity_poly.pdbx_strand_id
1 'polypeptide(L)'
;MEKLEGDFSEDMHPIRLCQNRHTTCSDCHKKIERTWQTTRCPLCRGDLQLDPCPVKEQLYYALKVSCKLDGCRVEGYGKEVKRHERRCVFRVARCMNHVQTQK
;
A
#
# COMPACT_ATOMS: atom_id res chain seq x y z
N MET A 1 -20.62 21.40 -12.58
CA MET A 1 -20.57 20.26 -11.63
C MET A 1 -19.86 19.12 -12.33
N GLU A 2 -18.53 19.08 -12.24
CA GLU A 2 -17.74 18.02 -12.86
C GLU A 2 -17.22 17.11 -11.76
N LYS A 3 -17.71 15.88 -11.77
CA LYS A 3 -17.29 14.81 -10.88
C LYS A 3 -15.86 14.43 -11.28
N LEU A 4 -14.88 14.85 -10.49
CA LEU A 4 -13.55 14.24 -10.53
C LEU A 4 -13.62 12.92 -9.79
N GLU A 5 -14.13 11.89 -10.48
CA GLU A 5 -13.91 10.50 -10.13
C GLU A 5 -12.45 10.18 -10.43
N GLY A 6 -11.57 10.64 -9.54
CA GLY A 6 -10.23 10.08 -9.42
C GLY A 6 -10.40 8.74 -8.73
N ASP A 7 -10.24 7.67 -9.49
CA ASP A 7 -10.25 6.28 -9.07
C ASP A 7 -9.24 6.08 -7.91
N PHE A 8 -9.71 6.24 -6.66
CA PHE A 8 -8.96 5.89 -5.45
C PHE A 8 -9.14 4.40 -5.16
N SER A 9 -8.92 3.56 -6.17
CA SER A 9 -8.76 2.13 -5.96
C SER A 9 -7.28 1.84 -5.71
N GLU A 10 -6.98 1.31 -4.53
CA GLU A 10 -6.44 -0.05 -4.41
C GLU A 10 -5.87 -0.25 -3.00
N ASP A 11 -6.64 -1.03 -2.24
CA ASP A 11 -6.30 -1.67 -0.97
C ASP A 11 -4.82 -2.07 -0.83
N MET A 12 -4.09 -1.24 -0.09
CA MET A 12 -2.83 -1.63 0.54
C MET A 12 -3.17 -2.27 1.91
N HIS A 13 -2.81 -3.51 2.25
CA HIS A 13 -1.88 -4.47 1.66
C HIS A 13 -2.42 -5.90 1.83
N PRO A 14 -2.95 -6.55 0.80
CA PRO A 14 -2.94 -7.99 0.80
C PRO A 14 -1.47 -8.45 0.77
N ILE A 15 -1.07 -9.22 1.79
CA ILE A 15 0.23 -9.91 1.79
C ILE A 15 0.11 -11.06 0.79
N ARG A 16 0.96 -11.05 -0.22
CA ARG A 16 1.03 -12.06 -1.27
C ARG A 16 2.17 -13.03 -0.97
N LEU A 17 2.07 -14.24 -1.48
CA LEU A 17 3.09 -15.28 -1.33
C LEU A 17 3.66 -15.65 -2.70
N CYS A 18 4.91 -16.11 -2.74
CA CYS A 18 5.37 -16.92 -3.87
C CYS A 18 5.01 -18.40 -3.66
N GLN A 19 5.22 -19.25 -4.68
CA GLN A 19 5.10 -20.71 -4.56
C GLN A 19 5.86 -21.29 -3.36
N ASN A 20 7.05 -20.75 -3.06
CA ASN A 20 7.88 -21.13 -1.90
C ASN A 20 7.56 -20.35 -0.61
N ARG A 21 6.38 -19.73 -0.52
CA ARG A 21 5.84 -19.04 0.68
C ARG A 21 6.59 -17.80 1.18
N HIS A 22 7.46 -17.18 0.38
CA HIS A 22 8.02 -15.87 0.70
C HIS A 22 6.93 -14.78 0.61
N THR A 23 6.84 -13.94 1.64
CA THR A 23 5.83 -12.87 1.75
C THR A 23 6.26 -11.60 1.06
N THR A 24 5.34 -11.00 0.30
CA THR A 24 5.53 -9.71 -0.35
C THR A 24 4.32 -8.83 -0.09
N CYS A 25 4.51 -7.57 0.34
CA CYS A 25 3.39 -6.63 0.41
C CYS A 25 2.96 -6.23 -1.01
N SER A 26 1.74 -5.72 -1.15
CA SER A 26 1.23 -5.32 -2.48
C SER A 26 2.07 -4.24 -3.16
N ASP A 27 2.63 -3.31 -2.40
CA ASP A 27 3.50 -2.24 -2.92
C ASP A 27 4.77 -2.83 -3.52
N CYS A 28 5.39 -3.77 -2.79
CA CYS A 28 6.57 -4.48 -3.26
C CYS A 28 6.26 -5.39 -4.44
N HIS A 29 5.09 -6.06 -4.45
CA HIS A 29 4.66 -6.89 -5.58
C HIS A 29 4.52 -6.04 -6.86
N LYS A 30 3.83 -4.90 -6.78
CA LYS A 30 3.70 -3.94 -7.90
C LYS A 30 5.06 -3.40 -8.34
N LYS A 31 5.97 -3.12 -7.40
CA LYS A 31 7.34 -2.68 -7.73
C LYS A 31 8.14 -3.77 -8.44
N ILE A 32 8.04 -5.04 -8.02
CA ILE A 32 8.72 -6.15 -8.69
C ILE A 32 8.21 -6.27 -10.12
N GLU A 33 6.88 -6.29 -10.29
CA GLU A 33 6.25 -6.38 -11.60
C GLU A 33 6.66 -5.23 -12.53
N ARG A 34 6.67 -3.99 -12.04
CA ARG A 34 7.03 -2.81 -12.84
C ARG A 34 8.54 -2.68 -13.12
N THR A 35 9.37 -2.85 -12.10
CA THR A 35 10.81 -2.56 -12.18
C THR A 35 11.59 -3.71 -12.79
N TRP A 36 11.22 -4.96 -12.48
CA TRP A 36 11.94 -6.15 -12.91
C TRP A 36 11.26 -6.85 -14.08
N GLN A 37 10.06 -6.39 -14.47
CA GLN A 37 9.25 -6.96 -15.55
C GLN A 37 9.10 -8.48 -15.40
N THR A 38 8.96 -8.93 -14.16
CA THR A 38 8.92 -10.34 -13.80
C THR A 38 7.86 -10.61 -12.74
N THR A 39 7.24 -11.77 -12.83
CA THR A 39 6.32 -12.31 -11.83
C THR A 39 7.02 -13.30 -10.90
N ARG A 40 8.35 -13.23 -10.81
CA ARG A 40 9.16 -14.14 -10.00
C ARG A 40 9.59 -13.52 -8.69
N CYS A 41 9.62 -14.36 -7.66
CA CYS A 41 10.11 -13.99 -6.35
C CYS A 41 11.59 -13.61 -6.40
N PRO A 42 12.00 -12.46 -5.86
CA PRO A 42 13.40 -12.02 -5.88
C PRO A 42 14.32 -12.91 -5.03
N LEU A 43 13.76 -13.64 -4.05
CA LEU A 43 14.53 -14.50 -3.15
C LEU A 43 14.79 -15.89 -3.72
N CYS A 44 13.77 -16.52 -4.30
CA CYS A 44 13.82 -17.93 -4.70
C CYS A 44 13.47 -18.18 -6.16
N ARG A 45 13.17 -17.13 -6.94
CA ARG A 45 12.77 -17.18 -8.35
C ARG A 45 11.52 -18.00 -8.68
N GLY A 46 10.79 -18.48 -7.67
CA GLY A 46 9.49 -19.13 -7.85
C GLY A 46 8.40 -18.11 -8.17
N ASP A 47 7.30 -18.56 -8.76
CA ASP A 47 6.26 -17.64 -9.23
C ASP A 47 5.54 -16.96 -8.06
N LEU A 48 5.28 -15.66 -8.22
CA LEU A 48 4.48 -14.85 -7.31
C LEU A 48 2.99 -15.15 -7.52
N GLN A 49 2.26 -15.33 -6.43
CA GLN A 49 0.82 -15.50 -6.48
C GLN A 49 0.14 -14.14 -6.69
N LEU A 50 -0.83 -14.15 -7.61
CA LEU A 50 -1.70 -13.01 -7.89
C LEU A 50 -2.77 -12.79 -6.81
N ASP A 51 -3.01 -13.78 -5.95
CA ASP A 51 -4.01 -13.66 -4.90
C ASP A 51 -3.40 -13.26 -3.55
N PRO A 52 -4.10 -12.43 -2.77
CA PRO A 52 -3.82 -12.22 -1.35
C PRO A 52 -3.76 -13.53 -0.56
N CYS A 53 -2.99 -13.55 0.52
CA CYS A 53 -3.11 -14.55 1.57
C CYS A 53 -3.91 -13.99 2.76
N PRO A 54 -5.18 -14.39 2.95
CA PRO A 54 -6.05 -13.84 4.00
C PRO A 54 -5.51 -14.06 5.41
N VAL A 55 -4.87 -15.21 5.65
CA VAL A 55 -4.27 -15.55 6.96
C VAL A 55 -3.16 -14.58 7.34
N LYS A 56 -2.28 -14.24 6.37
CA LYS A 56 -1.21 -13.26 6.59
C LYS A 56 -1.76 -11.86 6.82
N GLU A 57 -2.84 -11.50 6.15
CA GLU A 57 -3.52 -10.22 6.36
C GLU A 57 -4.14 -10.12 7.77
N GLN A 58 -4.81 -11.19 8.24
CA GLN A 58 -5.33 -11.23 9.61
C GLN A 58 -4.22 -11.14 10.66
N LEU A 59 -3.10 -11.84 10.44
CA LEU A 59 -1.91 -11.74 11.29
C LEU A 59 -1.40 -10.30 11.34
N TYR A 60 -1.29 -9.62 10.19
CA TYR A 60 -0.88 -8.21 10.13
C TYR A 60 -1.82 -7.31 10.95
N TYR A 61 -3.14 -7.48 10.84
CA TYR A 61 -4.08 -6.66 11.59
C TYR A 61 -4.03 -6.87 13.11
N ALA A 62 -3.54 -8.03 13.57
CA ALA A 62 -3.34 -8.32 14.99
C ALA A 62 -2.01 -7.77 15.55
N LEU A 63 -1.07 -7.37 14.70
CA LEU A 63 0.23 -6.83 15.13
C LEU A 63 0.14 -5.33 15.44
N LYS A 64 0.92 -4.90 16.43
CA LYS A 64 1.24 -3.47 16.61
C LYS A 64 2.28 -3.06 15.58
N VAL A 65 1.99 -2.02 14.83
CA VAL A 65 2.82 -1.49 13.75
C VAL A 65 2.88 0.03 13.84
N SER A 66 3.89 0.63 13.19
CA SER A 66 4.03 2.09 13.08
C SER A 66 3.53 2.56 11.71
N CYS A 67 3.05 3.79 11.64
CA CYS A 67 2.64 4.44 10.38
C CYS A 67 3.80 4.48 9.38
N LYS A 68 3.55 4.10 8.12
CA LYS A 68 4.61 4.05 7.09
C LYS A 68 5.01 5.41 6.51
N LEU A 69 4.27 6.48 6.83
CA LEU A 69 4.48 7.80 6.25
C LEU A 69 5.59 8.55 7.00
N ASP A 70 6.57 9.02 6.24
CA ASP A 70 7.74 9.71 6.80
C ASP A 70 7.34 10.94 7.63
N GLY A 71 7.96 11.10 8.79
CA GLY A 71 7.62 12.11 9.79
C GLY A 71 6.45 11.77 10.73
N CYS A 72 5.66 10.72 10.45
CA CYS A 72 4.60 10.28 11.36
C CYS A 72 5.12 9.33 12.45
N ARG A 73 4.65 9.50 13.70
CA ARG A 73 5.02 8.66 14.85
C ARG A 73 3.86 7.86 15.44
N VAL A 74 2.73 7.75 14.73
CA VAL A 74 1.58 6.99 15.21
C VAL A 74 1.90 5.49 15.16
N GLU A 75 1.59 4.81 16.25
CA GLU A 75 1.69 3.35 16.39
C GLU A 75 0.36 2.80 16.90
N GLY A 76 0.01 1.59 16.48
CA GLY A 76 -1.26 0.96 16.85
C GLY A 76 -1.42 -0.39 16.17
N TYR A 77 -2.60 -1.00 16.30
CA TYR A 77 -2.86 -2.26 15.58
C TYR A 77 -2.94 -2.00 14.07
N GLY A 78 -2.50 -2.97 13.26
CA GLY A 78 -2.42 -2.81 11.80
C GLY A 78 -3.73 -2.30 11.16
N LYS A 79 -4.89 -2.71 11.68
CA LYS A 79 -6.20 -2.23 11.23
C LYS A 79 -6.43 -0.74 11.52
N GLU A 80 -5.97 -0.26 12.66
CA GLU A 80 -6.11 1.13 13.11
C GLU A 80 -5.11 2.04 12.39
N VAL A 81 -3.86 1.58 12.27
CA VAL A 81 -2.80 2.29 11.54
C VAL A 81 -3.19 2.44 10.07
N LYS A 82 -3.79 1.41 9.44
CA LYS A 82 -4.36 1.51 8.07
C LYS A 82 -5.41 2.61 7.98
N ARG A 83 -6.28 2.73 8.98
CA ARG A 83 -7.29 3.80 9.00
C ARG A 83 -6.62 5.18 9.14
N HIS A 84 -5.61 5.27 9.99
CA HIS A 84 -4.81 6.47 10.21
C HIS A 84 -4.10 6.94 8.94
N GLU A 85 -3.39 6.07 8.21
CA GLU A 85 -2.60 6.43 7.02
C GLU A 85 -3.41 7.19 5.95
N ARG A 86 -4.69 6.86 5.78
CA ARG A 86 -5.59 7.57 4.84
C ARG A 86 -5.82 9.04 5.19
N ARG A 87 -5.72 9.38 6.48
CA ARG A 87 -5.96 10.71 7.03
C ARG A 87 -4.72 11.30 7.70
N CYS A 88 -3.57 10.65 7.52
CA CYS A 88 -2.34 11.09 8.12
C CYS A 88 -1.96 12.46 7.54
N VAL A 89 -1.59 13.38 8.41
CA VAL A 89 -1.18 14.74 8.02
C VAL A 89 0.13 14.74 7.23
N PHE A 90 0.95 13.70 7.37
CA PHE A 90 2.18 13.49 6.62
C PHE A 90 1.95 12.81 5.26
N ARG A 91 0.70 12.53 4.88
CA ARG A 91 0.42 11.97 3.54
C ARG A 91 0.79 12.99 2.47
N VAL A 92 1.31 12.52 1.34
CA VAL A 92 1.52 13.36 0.17
C VAL A 92 0.15 13.86 -0.31
N ALA A 93 -0.01 15.18 -0.36
CA ALA A 93 -1.19 15.83 -0.93
C ALA A 93 -0.82 16.49 -2.26
N ARG A 94 -1.69 16.39 -3.25
CA ARG A 94 -1.55 17.17 -4.49
C ARG A 94 -1.85 18.63 -4.16
N CYS A 95 -0.91 19.53 -4.43
CA CYS A 95 -1.18 20.96 -4.34
C CYS A 95 -2.29 21.29 -5.35
N MET A 96 -3.44 21.75 -4.86
CA MET A 96 -4.45 22.35 -5.71
C MET A 96 -3.97 23.76 -6.00
N ASN A 97 -3.38 23.98 -7.18
CA ASN A 97 -3.01 25.32 -7.63
C ASN A 97 -4.25 26.21 -7.47
N HIS A 98 -4.16 27.20 -6.58
CA HIS A 98 -5.11 28.30 -6.55
C HIS A 98 -4.94 29.05 -7.87
N VAL A 99 -5.81 28.79 -8.85
CA VAL A 99 -6.03 29.72 -9.95
C VAL A 99 -6.72 30.93 -9.33
N GLN A 100 -5.94 31.88 -8.82
CA GLN A 100 -6.44 33.22 -8.59
C GLN A 100 -6.61 33.86 -9.98
N THR A 101 -7.82 33.81 -10.52
CA THR A 101 -8.25 34.71 -11.58
C THR A 101 -8.18 36.13 -11.03
N GLN A 102 -7.09 36.83 -11.35
CA GLN A 102 -7.06 38.28 -11.22
C GLN A 102 -7.95 38.88 -12.30
N LYS A 103 -8.78 39.82 -11.85
CA LYS A 103 -9.82 40.56 -12.58
C LYS A 103 -9.25 41.40 -13.71
#